data_AF-I2FQB3-F1
#
_entry.id   AF-I2FQB3-F1
#
_cell.length_a   1.000
_cell.length_b   1.000
_cell.length_c   1.000
_cell.angle_alpha   90.00
_cell.angle_beta   90.00
_cell.angle_gamma   90.00
#
_symmetry.space_group_name_H-M   'P 1'
#
loop_
_entity.id
_entity.type
_entity.pdbx_description
1 polymer ?
#
loop_
_entity_poly.entity_id
_entity_poly.type
_entity_poly.pdbx_seq_one_letter_code
_entity_poly.pdbx_strand_id
1 'polypeptide(L)'
;MSAAPKTIQEGTYKICFDEGCLTALGRDQPLLIMGIGQHEHQTWEVKKHGQNQILDINAPVFAGEHPCPFKVISVERSNHYVLVAVDESDHEFIMAQSSAVVYPPRVAMAPRNVPFIWRFERA
;
A
#
# COMPACT_ATOMS: atom_id res chain seq x y z
N MET A 1 -16.32 -23.52 -7.39
CA MET A 1 -14.86 -23.65 -7.22
C MET A 1 -14.33 -22.29 -6.82
N SER A 2 -13.96 -22.10 -5.55
CA SER A 2 -13.41 -20.80 -5.10
C SER A 2 -11.97 -20.73 -5.62
N ALA A 3 -11.70 -19.82 -6.55
CA ALA A 3 -10.33 -19.58 -7.00
C ALA A 3 -9.53 -19.11 -5.78
N ALA A 4 -8.42 -19.78 -5.48
CA ALA A 4 -7.51 -19.33 -4.43
C ALA A 4 -7.14 -17.86 -4.69
N PRO A 5 -7.12 -16.99 -3.66
CA PRO A 5 -6.79 -15.59 -3.84
C PRO A 5 -5.44 -15.48 -4.54
N LYS A 6 -5.39 -14.77 -5.69
CA LYS A 6 -4.16 -14.55 -6.43
C LYS A 6 -3.19 -13.79 -5.53
N THR A 7 -2.16 -14.49 -5.07
CA THR A 7 -1.07 -13.91 -4.28
C THR A 7 -0.28 -12.97 -5.19
N ILE A 8 0.04 -11.75 -4.74
CA ILE A 8 0.94 -10.87 -5.50
C ILE A 8 2.34 -11.51 -5.51
N GLN A 9 3.03 -11.40 -6.65
CA GLN A 9 4.39 -11.88 -6.77
C GLN A 9 5.35 -10.89 -6.09
N GLU A 10 6.49 -11.39 -5.60
CA GLU A 10 7.55 -10.52 -5.10
C GLU A 10 8.19 -9.71 -6.23
N GLY A 11 8.84 -8.61 -5.85
CA GLY A 11 9.66 -7.75 -6.72
C GLY A 11 9.18 -6.30 -6.71
N THR A 12 9.53 -5.55 -7.74
CA THR A 12 9.40 -4.09 -7.71
C THR A 12 8.13 -3.60 -8.40
N TYR A 13 7.44 -2.65 -7.77
CA TYR A 13 6.15 -2.12 -8.22
C TYR A 13 6.00 -0.62 -8.02
N LYS A 14 5.17 0.01 -8.84
CA LYS A 14 4.45 1.23 -8.49
C LYS A 14 3.09 0.86 -7.91
N ILE A 15 2.72 1.52 -6.81
CA ILE A 15 1.48 1.26 -6.08
C ILE A 15 0.59 2.48 -6.26
N CYS A 16 -0.47 2.36 -7.04
CA CYS A 16 -1.18 3.52 -7.57
C CYS A 16 -2.67 3.49 -7.21
N PHE A 17 -3.22 4.69 -7.07
CA PHE A 17 -4.64 4.94 -6.85
C PHE A 17 -5.04 6.11 -7.75
N ASP A 18 -6.10 5.91 -8.53
CA ASP A 18 -6.53 6.86 -9.56
C ASP A 18 -5.34 7.28 -10.47
N GLU A 19 -5.09 8.58 -10.64
CA GLU A 19 -3.97 9.11 -11.45
C GLU A 19 -2.67 9.33 -10.66
N GLY A 20 -2.56 8.82 -9.43
CA GLY A 20 -1.38 8.99 -8.59
C GLY A 20 -0.79 7.69 -8.07
N CYS A 21 0.49 7.74 -7.67
CA CYS A 21 1.19 6.64 -7.02
C CYS A 21 1.70 7.02 -5.65
N LEU A 22 1.77 6.01 -4.78
CA LEU A 22 2.35 6.07 -3.46
C LEU A 22 3.79 6.57 -3.57
N THR A 23 4.07 7.66 -2.86
CA THR A 23 5.34 8.38 -2.95
C THR A 23 5.88 8.66 -1.56
N ALA A 24 7.15 8.32 -1.34
CA ALA A 24 7.90 8.73 -0.14
C ALA A 24 8.60 10.07 -0.37
N LEU A 25 8.60 10.96 0.63
CA LEU A 25 9.38 12.21 0.60
C LEU A 25 10.68 12.16 1.41
N GLY A 26 10.92 11.08 2.15
CA GLY A 26 12.06 10.95 3.05
C GLY A 26 11.62 10.40 4.40
N ARG A 27 12.60 10.21 5.30
CA ARG A 27 12.42 9.63 6.64
C ARG A 27 11.42 10.44 7.48
N ASP A 28 10.57 9.74 8.22
CA ASP A 28 9.53 10.28 9.11
C ASP A 28 8.50 11.23 8.47
N GLN A 29 8.48 11.33 7.14
CA GLN A 29 7.45 12.08 6.41
C GLN A 29 6.24 11.18 6.10
N PRO A 30 5.03 11.76 5.98
CA PRO A 30 3.86 11.01 5.56
C PRO A 30 4.02 10.53 4.10
N LEU A 31 3.45 9.36 3.81
CA LEU A 31 3.30 8.92 2.43
C LEU A 31 2.25 9.75 1.70
N LEU A 32 2.53 10.03 0.44
CA LEU A 32 1.70 10.86 -0.42
C LEU A 32 1.23 10.09 -1.64
N ILE A 33 0.18 10.60 -2.28
CA ILE A 33 -0.26 10.19 -3.60
C ILE A 33 0.11 11.32 -4.56
N MET A 34 1.12 11.11 -5.39
CA MET A 34 1.61 12.09 -6.36
C MET A 34 1.43 11.56 -7.78
N GLY A 35 1.38 12.46 -8.78
CA GLY A 35 1.20 12.05 -10.17
C GLY A 35 2.24 11.03 -10.64
N ILE A 36 1.83 10.12 -11.52
CA ILE A 36 2.69 9.03 -12.01
C ILE A 36 3.94 9.60 -12.68
N GLY A 37 5.12 9.19 -12.22
CA GLY A 37 6.41 9.62 -12.77
C GLY A 37 6.84 11.04 -12.38
N GLN A 38 6.10 11.73 -11.52
CA GLN A 38 6.47 13.08 -11.05
C GLN A 38 7.52 13.07 -9.93
N HIS A 39 7.85 11.90 -9.37
CA HIS A 39 8.80 11.77 -8.29
C HIS A 39 9.60 10.47 -8.40
N GLU A 40 10.88 10.50 -8.03
CA GLU A 40 11.78 9.33 -8.14
C GLU A 40 11.47 8.24 -7.10
N HIS A 41 10.83 8.61 -5.98
CA HIS A 41 10.51 7.71 -4.87
C HIS A 41 9.10 7.10 -4.97
N GLN A 42 8.74 6.58 -6.15
CA GLN A 42 7.44 5.93 -6.44
C GLN A 42 7.53 4.41 -6.63
N THR A 43 8.72 3.87 -6.40
CA THR A 43 9.07 2.49 -6.70
C THR A 43 9.26 1.73 -5.39
N TRP A 44 8.54 0.62 -5.23
CA TRP A 44 8.41 -0.12 -3.98
C TRP A 44 8.77 -1.58 -4.18
N GLU A 45 9.46 -2.15 -3.20
CA GLU A 45 9.78 -3.58 -3.19
C GLU A 45 8.71 -4.35 -2.43
N VAL A 46 8.06 -5.32 -3.08
CA VAL A 46 7.13 -6.25 -2.45
C VAL A 46 7.90 -7.52 -2.10
N LYS A 47 7.88 -7.92 -0.82
CA LYS A 47 8.47 -9.16 -0.35
C LYS A 47 7.38 -10.04 0.28
N LYS A 48 7.68 -11.31 0.49
CA LYS A 48 6.85 -12.21 1.29
C LYS A 48 7.60 -12.50 2.57
N HIS A 49 6.89 -12.49 3.69
CA HIS A 49 7.48 -12.81 4.99
C HIS A 49 6.53 -13.75 5.75
N GLY A 50 6.93 -15.01 5.83
CA GLY A 50 6.09 -16.07 6.38
C GLY A 50 4.85 -16.33 5.52
N GLN A 51 3.68 -16.50 6.18
CA GLN A 51 2.40 -16.71 5.51
C GLN A 51 1.76 -15.42 4.97
N ASN A 52 2.25 -14.26 5.41
CA ASN A 52 1.77 -12.95 5.00
C ASN A 52 2.68 -12.35 3.91
N GLN A 53 2.10 -11.58 3.00
CA GLN A 53 2.85 -10.86 1.96
C GLN A 53 3.23 -9.49 2.51
N ILE A 54 4.41 -9.37 3.13
CA ILE A 54 4.87 -8.08 3.62
C ILE A 54 5.23 -7.20 2.44
N LEU A 55 4.38 -6.23 2.16
CA LEU A 55 4.82 -5.09 1.41
C LEU A 55 5.93 -4.40 2.22
N ASP A 56 7.19 -4.64 1.83
CA ASP A 56 8.36 -3.97 2.37
C ASP A 56 8.38 -2.57 1.75
N ILE A 57 7.41 -1.78 2.21
CA ILE A 57 7.45 -0.34 2.02
C ILE A 57 8.66 0.11 2.83
N ASN A 58 9.85 0.14 2.21
CA ASN A 58 11.08 0.75 2.78
C ASN A 58 10.92 2.27 3.08
N ALA A 59 9.69 2.76 3.18
CA ALA A 59 9.32 4.04 3.75
C ALA A 59 7.93 3.89 4.39
N PRO A 60 7.85 3.75 5.72
CA PRO A 60 6.55 3.45 6.33
C PRO A 60 5.51 4.55 6.15
N VAL A 61 4.27 4.21 6.53
CA VAL A 61 3.14 5.14 6.58
C VAL A 61 3.49 6.44 7.35
N PHE A 62 4.52 6.36 8.20
CA PHE A 62 5.53 7.40 8.50
C PHE A 62 6.90 6.81 8.22
N ALA A 63 7.82 7.45 7.49
CA ALA A 63 9.05 6.78 7.07
C ALA A 63 10.09 6.43 8.19
N GLY A 64 9.75 5.59 9.16
CA GLY A 64 10.61 5.04 10.23
C GLY A 64 11.33 3.71 9.91
N GLU A 65 12.07 3.20 10.89
CA GLU A 65 13.05 2.09 10.78
C GLU A 65 12.47 0.68 10.63
N HIS A 66 11.16 0.51 10.81
CA HIS A 66 10.51 -0.81 10.83
C HIS A 66 9.33 -0.83 9.86
N PRO A 67 9.42 -1.56 8.72
CA PRO A 67 8.32 -1.68 7.78
C PRO A 67 7.12 -2.35 8.46
N CYS A 68 5.93 -1.76 8.29
CA CYS A 68 4.70 -2.33 8.80
C CYS A 68 4.23 -3.46 7.87
N PRO A 69 4.00 -4.69 8.36
CA PRO A 69 3.48 -5.77 7.55
C PRO A 69 2.03 -5.51 7.14
N PHE A 70 1.75 -5.61 5.84
CA PHE A 70 0.38 -5.63 5.33
C PHE A 70 0.00 -7.04 4.89
N LYS A 71 -1.26 -7.45 5.09
CA LYS A 71 -1.87 -8.52 4.33
C LYS A 71 -2.32 -7.93 2.99
N VAL A 72 -1.93 -8.56 1.89
CA VAL A 72 -2.31 -8.14 0.53
C VAL A 72 -3.45 -9.04 0.04
N ILE A 73 -4.65 -8.47 -0.09
CA ILE A 73 -5.86 -9.18 -0.50
C ILE A 73 -6.18 -8.83 -1.95
N SER A 74 -6.11 -9.81 -2.86
CA SER A 74 -6.52 -9.62 -4.26
C SER A 74 -8.01 -9.34 -4.33
N VAL A 75 -8.38 -8.34 -5.13
CA VAL A 75 -9.76 -8.23 -5.63
C VAL A 75 -9.87 -9.00 -6.95
N GLU A 76 -11.09 -9.25 -7.44
CA GLU A 76 -11.36 -10.10 -8.62
C GLU A 76 -10.62 -9.64 -9.90
N ARG A 77 -10.24 -8.36 -9.97
CA ARG A 77 -9.44 -7.79 -11.06
C ARG A 77 -7.97 -8.22 -10.91
N SER A 78 -7.32 -8.56 -12.02
CA SER A 78 -5.86 -8.68 -12.05
C SER A 78 -5.24 -7.42 -11.45
N ASN A 79 -4.10 -7.55 -10.76
CA ASN A 79 -3.26 -6.45 -10.26
C ASN A 79 -3.89 -5.41 -9.30
N HIS A 80 -5.07 -5.66 -8.75
CA HIS A 80 -5.72 -4.78 -7.79
C HIS A 80 -5.81 -5.45 -6.42
N TYR A 81 -5.48 -4.71 -5.37
CA TYR A 81 -5.32 -5.26 -4.03
C TYR A 81 -5.79 -4.29 -2.94
N VAL A 82 -6.30 -4.86 -1.85
CA VAL A 82 -6.49 -4.17 -0.59
C VAL A 82 -5.30 -4.47 0.31
N LEU A 83 -4.71 -3.43 0.89
CA LEU A 83 -3.60 -3.54 1.85
C LEU A 83 -4.16 -3.41 3.26
N VAL A 84 -4.13 -4.50 4.02
CA VAL A 84 -4.70 -4.58 5.38
C VAL A 84 -3.58 -4.66 6.41
N ALA A 85 -3.52 -3.74 7.36
CA ALA A 85 -2.68 -3.88 8.55
C ALA A 85 -3.53 -4.44 9.70
N VAL A 86 -2.87 -5.11 10.64
CA VAL A 86 -3.48 -5.63 11.86
C VAL A 86 -2.71 -5.06 13.05
N ASP A 87 -3.42 -4.51 14.03
CA ASP A 87 -2.80 -4.03 15.27
C ASP A 87 -2.57 -5.17 16.29
N GLU A 88 -2.00 -4.85 17.45
CA GLU A 88 -1.73 -5.82 18.53
C GLU A 88 -3.01 -6.42 19.15
N SER A 89 -4.17 -5.82 18.89
CA SER A 89 -5.48 -6.25 19.38
C SER A 89 -6.31 -6.97 18.29
N ASP A 90 -5.67 -7.42 17.21
CA ASP A 90 -6.29 -8.05 16.03
C ASP A 90 -7.32 -7.16 15.29
N HIS A 91 -7.28 -5.83 15.47
CA HIS A 91 -8.11 -4.94 14.67
C HIS A 91 -7.52 -4.74 13.27
N GLU A 92 -8.36 -4.91 12.26
CA GLU A 92 -7.97 -4.72 10.87
C GLU A 92 -8.23 -3.29 10.39
N PHE A 93 -7.19 -2.69 9.80
CA PHE A 93 -7.22 -1.39 9.14
C PHE A 93 -6.75 -1.54 7.70
N ILE A 94 -7.14 -0.61 6.83
CA ILE A 94 -6.62 -0.56 5.46
C ILE A 94 -5.77 0.68 5.24
N MET A 95 -4.78 0.54 4.35
CA MET A 95 -4.08 1.69 3.80
C MET A 95 -4.98 2.36 2.75
N ALA A 96 -5.32 3.64 2.94
CA ALA A 96 -6.18 4.40 2.05
C ALA A 96 -5.74 5.86 1.94
N GLN A 97 -6.27 6.58 0.95
CA GLN A 97 -6.17 8.04 0.92
C GLN A 97 -6.86 8.63 2.16
N SER A 98 -6.21 9.59 2.82
CA SER A 98 -6.78 10.36 3.93
C SER A 98 -7.98 11.18 3.45
N SER A 99 -9.01 11.28 4.31
CA SER A 99 -10.17 12.15 4.08
C SER A 99 -9.87 13.64 4.33
N ALA A 100 -8.70 13.96 4.90
CA ALA A 100 -8.28 15.34 5.09
C ALA A 100 -8.07 16.03 3.73
N VAL A 101 -8.61 17.24 3.58
CA VAL A 101 -8.46 18.05 2.35
C VAL A 101 -7.09 18.72 2.36
N VAL A 102 -6.06 17.96 1.97
CA VAL A 102 -4.67 18.41 1.85
C VAL A 102 -4.10 18.05 0.48
N TYR A 103 -3.24 18.91 -0.07
CA TYR A 103 -2.57 18.67 -1.35
C TYR A 103 -1.04 18.70 -1.18
N PRO A 104 -0.32 17.70 -1.72
CA PRO A 104 -0.83 16.47 -2.33
C PRO A 104 -1.57 15.57 -1.32
N PRO A 105 -2.49 14.70 -1.78
CA PRO A 105 -3.24 13.80 -0.88
C PRO A 105 -2.29 12.90 -0.08
N ARG A 106 -2.60 12.72 1.20
CA ARG A 106 -1.84 11.86 2.12
C ARG A 106 -2.45 10.46 2.19
N VAL A 107 -1.63 9.49 2.58
CA VAL A 107 -2.08 8.14 2.93
C VAL A 107 -2.25 8.03 4.44
N ALA A 108 -3.28 7.29 4.87
CA ALA A 108 -3.58 7.03 6.27
C ALA A 108 -4.10 5.59 6.46
N MET A 109 -4.12 5.15 7.72
CA MET A 109 -4.85 3.96 8.11
C MET A 109 -6.32 4.30 8.28
N ALA A 110 -7.19 3.55 7.64
CA ALA A 110 -8.64 3.72 7.69
C ALA A 110 -9.33 2.42 8.16
N PRO A 111 -10.54 2.51 8.74
CA PRO A 111 -11.31 1.32 9.09
C PRO A 111 -11.57 0.40 7.89
N ARG A 112 -11.63 -0.91 8.13
CA ARG A 112 -11.73 -1.94 7.08
C ARG A 112 -12.95 -1.83 6.15
N ASN A 113 -14.01 -1.16 6.60
CA ASN A 113 -15.23 -0.93 5.83
C ASN A 113 -15.10 0.19 4.78
N VAL A 114 -13.98 0.91 4.73
CA VAL A 114 -13.71 1.89 3.67
C VAL A 114 -13.39 1.16 2.36
N PRO A 115 -14.07 1.47 1.24
CA PRO A 115 -13.79 0.83 -0.04
C PRO A 115 -12.58 1.48 -0.71
N PHE A 116 -11.37 0.99 -0.43
CA PHE A 116 -10.14 1.48 -1.04
C PHE A 116 -9.32 0.34 -1.65
N ILE A 117 -8.88 0.52 -2.90
CA ILE A 117 -8.18 -0.51 -3.69
C ILE A 117 -6.97 0.14 -4.36
N TRP A 118 -5.81 -0.47 -4.16
CA TRP A 118 -4.57 -0.11 -4.81
C TRP A 118 -4.34 -0.94 -6.07
N ARG A 119 -3.76 -0.31 -7.09
CA ARG A 119 -3.34 -0.95 -8.33
C ARG A 119 -1.83 -1.10 -8.32
N PHE A 120 -1.34 -2.31 -8.55
CA PHE A 120 0.07 -2.62 -8.57
C PHE A 120 0.54 -2.73 -10.02
N GLU A 121 1.47 -1.87 -10.43
CA GLU A 121 2.14 -1.92 -11.73
C GLU A 121 3.56 -2.40 -11.52
N ARG A 122 4.05 -3.36 -12.31
CA ARG A 122 5.47 -3.73 -12.28
C ARG A 122 6.32 -2.52 -12.72
N ALA A 123 7.36 -2.23 -11.95
CA ALA A 123 8.33 -1.17 -12.27
C ALA A 123 9.41 -1.66 -13.23
#